data_AF-A0A841GV45-F1
#
_entry.id   AF-A0A841GV45-F1
#
_cell.length_a   1.000
_cell.length_b   1.000
_cell.length_c   1.000
_cell.angle_alpha   90.00
_cell.angle_beta   90.00
_cell.angle_gamma   90.00
#
_symmetry.space_group_name_H-M   'P 1'
#
loop_
_entity.id
_entity.type
_entity.pdbx_description
1 polymer ?
#
loop_
_entity_poly.entity_id
_entity_poly.type
_entity_poly.pdbx_seq_one_letter_code
_entity_poly.pdbx_strand_id
1 'polypeptide(L)'
;MNFGGYPRVILETSLKEKNEIIKEIYQSYIEKDIVSLLRVAKISEFNLLVRILSHLTGKTLNFSNLSSETGISTKTLKNYIWYLQKTYVIDSIQPFFTNKAKELTKSPVCYFKDLGLKNYASGEFGNVNDFSFLFQNFVYINLYYLSKKYDFSIHYWRTKDKAEVDFILRKGINYIPIEVKYTNLKKFKITRALRSFIKKYQPKEAIVVNLLSKHEEKLDKTKVKIIPFYEMKKVVSDNFKSI
;
A
#
# COMPACT_ATOMS: atom_id res chain seq x y z
N MET A 1 8.13 9.58 -7.35
CA MET A 1 8.00 8.83 -6.09
C MET A 1 8.68 9.52 -4.91
N ASN A 2 9.87 10.13 -5.06
CA ASN A 2 10.56 10.84 -3.96
C ASN A 2 9.77 11.98 -3.31
N PHE A 3 8.97 12.71 -4.09
CA PHE A 3 8.35 13.97 -3.65
C PHE A 3 6.82 13.93 -3.49
N GLY A 4 6.18 12.78 -3.71
CA GLY A 4 4.71 12.69 -3.65
C GLY A 4 3.98 13.24 -4.87
N GLY A 5 2.71 13.58 -4.65
CA GLY A 5 1.72 14.02 -5.63
C GLY A 5 1.26 15.48 -5.47
N TYR A 6 1.69 16.19 -4.43
CA TYR A 6 1.27 17.58 -4.18
C TYR A 6 1.75 18.53 -5.29
N PRO A 7 0.85 19.21 -6.02
CA PRO A 7 1.24 20.04 -7.17
C PRO A 7 2.28 21.10 -6.85
N ARG A 8 2.10 21.87 -5.76
CA ARG A 8 3.05 22.92 -5.35
C ARG A 8 4.45 22.35 -5.11
N VAL A 9 4.54 21.19 -4.44
CA VAL A 9 5.83 20.50 -4.23
C VAL A 9 6.45 20.04 -5.55
N ILE A 10 5.65 19.50 -6.47
CA ILE A 10 6.15 18.97 -7.75
C ILE A 10 6.69 20.10 -8.63
N LEU A 11 6.00 21.24 -8.68
CA LEU A 11 6.30 22.36 -9.57
C LEU A 11 7.59 23.10 -9.22
N GLU A 12 8.02 23.09 -7.96
CA GLU A 12 9.30 23.71 -7.60
C GLU A 12 10.51 22.99 -8.20
N THR A 13 11.61 23.70 -8.37
CA THR A 13 12.86 23.13 -8.90
C THR A 13 13.86 22.83 -7.79
N SER A 14 13.97 23.71 -6.79
CA SER A 14 14.93 23.58 -5.69
C SER A 14 14.48 22.53 -4.68
N LEU A 15 15.41 21.65 -4.28
CA LEU A 15 15.17 20.70 -3.19
C LEU A 15 14.86 21.43 -1.87
N LYS A 16 15.44 22.62 -1.65
CA LYS A 16 15.17 23.43 -0.45
C LYS A 16 13.71 23.87 -0.40
N GLU A 17 13.20 24.46 -1.48
CA GLU A 17 11.81 24.92 -1.57
C GLU A 17 10.83 23.75 -1.46
N LYS A 18 11.12 22.62 -2.13
CA LYS A 18 10.32 21.39 -1.98
C LYS A 18 10.22 20.95 -0.52
N ASN A 19 11.33 21.01 0.23
CA ASN A 19 11.37 20.66 1.66
C ASN A 19 10.58 21.64 2.53
N GLU A 20 10.67 22.95 2.25
CA GLU A 20 9.91 23.98 2.96
C GLU A 20 8.40 23.80 2.73
N ILE A 21 7.99 23.58 1.49
CA ILE A 21 6.56 23.42 1.14
C ILE A 21 5.99 22.12 1.72
N ILE A 22 6.69 20.98 1.60
CA ILE A 22 6.16 19.74 2.17
C ILE A 22 6.10 19.81 3.70
N LYS A 23 7.05 20.52 4.34
CA LYS A 23 7.00 20.80 5.78
C LYS A 23 5.76 21.61 6.13
N GLU A 24 5.49 22.70 5.42
CA GLU A 24 4.28 23.52 5.63
C GLU A 24 2.99 22.69 5.48
N ILE A 25 2.91 21.86 4.44
CA ILE A 25 1.77 20.97 4.21
C ILE A 25 1.64 19.94 5.35
N TYR A 26 2.73 19.32 5.76
CA TYR A 26 2.72 18.31 6.82
C TYR A 26 2.32 18.92 8.16
N GLN A 27 2.89 20.06 8.54
CA GLN A 27 2.62 20.74 9.80
C GLN A 27 1.19 21.29 9.86
N SER A 28 0.70 21.88 8.77
CA SER A 28 -0.70 22.36 8.73
C SER A 28 -1.68 21.19 8.81
N TYR A 29 -1.46 20.14 8.01
CA TYR A 29 -2.44 19.08 7.91
C TYR A 29 -2.37 18.05 9.05
N ILE A 30 -1.20 17.44 9.26
CA ILE A 30 -1.03 16.35 10.21
C ILE A 30 -0.94 16.89 11.64
N GLU A 31 -0.09 17.89 11.87
CA GLU A 31 0.23 18.36 13.22
C GLU A 31 -0.79 19.36 13.78
N LYS A 32 -1.55 20.07 12.94
CA LYS A 32 -2.58 21.02 13.37
C LYS A 32 -3.99 20.51 13.08
N ASP A 33 -4.38 20.36 11.83
CA ASP A 33 -5.78 20.11 11.46
C ASP A 33 -6.28 18.77 12.01
N ILE A 34 -5.53 17.69 11.77
CA ILE A 34 -5.90 16.36 12.26
C ILE A 34 -5.83 16.31 13.78
N VAL A 35 -4.75 16.80 14.40
CA VAL A 35 -4.61 16.82 15.86
C VAL A 35 -5.75 17.57 16.55
N SER A 36 -6.12 18.74 16.00
CA SER A 36 -7.22 19.58 16.50
C SER A 36 -8.58 18.91 16.32
N LEU A 37 -8.87 18.42 15.10
CA LEU A 37 -10.12 17.74 14.76
C LEU A 37 -10.39 16.55 15.70
N LEU A 38 -9.33 15.82 16.06
CA LEU A 38 -9.40 14.60 16.84
C LEU A 38 -9.22 14.83 18.34
N ARG A 39 -8.99 16.07 18.76
CA ARG A 39 -8.65 16.45 20.16
C ARG A 39 -7.57 15.53 20.73
N VAL A 40 -6.50 15.31 19.97
CA VAL A 40 -5.39 14.45 20.37
C VAL A 40 -4.72 15.04 21.61
N ALA A 41 -4.90 14.40 22.77
CA ALA A 41 -4.30 14.85 24.03
C ALA A 41 -2.76 14.75 24.03
N LYS A 42 -2.22 13.80 23.24
CA LYS A 42 -0.81 13.38 23.24
C LYS A 42 -0.21 13.51 21.83
N ILE A 43 0.08 14.75 21.45
CA ILE A 43 0.51 15.14 20.10
C ILE A 43 1.84 14.47 19.73
N SER A 44 2.79 14.43 20.66
CA SER A 44 4.10 13.79 20.49
C SER A 44 3.97 12.32 20.11
N GLU A 45 3.14 11.57 20.83
CA GLU A 45 2.92 10.14 20.60
C GLU A 45 2.18 9.90 19.27
N PHE A 46 1.23 10.77 18.91
CA PHE A 46 0.56 10.71 17.61
C PHE A 46 1.54 10.94 16.45
N ASN A 47 2.40 11.96 16.54
CA ASN A 47 3.41 12.22 15.52
C ASN A 47 4.41 11.06 15.42
N LEU A 48 4.80 10.46 16.55
CA LEU A 48 5.62 9.25 16.58
C LEU A 48 4.91 8.08 15.89
N LEU A 49 3.60 7.88 16.13
CA LEU A 49 2.81 6.86 15.44
C LEU A 49 2.83 7.07 13.92
N VAL A 50 2.59 8.29 13.42
CA VAL A 50 2.62 8.57 11.97
C VAL A 50 4.00 8.27 11.38
N ARG A 51 5.07 8.64 12.08
CA ARG A 51 6.45 8.32 11.69
C ARG A 51 6.69 6.80 11.65
N ILE A 52 6.29 6.04 12.67
CA ILE A 52 6.43 4.58 12.68
C ILE A 52 5.64 3.95 11.53
N LEU A 53 4.39 4.37 11.32
CA LEU A 53 3.56 3.90 10.20
C LEU A 53 4.23 4.16 8.85
N SER A 54 4.93 5.29 8.68
CA SER A 54 5.67 5.58 7.44
C SER A 54 6.75 4.53 7.12
N HIS A 55 7.45 4.01 8.14
CA HIS A 55 8.45 2.94 8.02
C HIS A 55 7.85 1.53 7.92
N LEU A 56 6.60 1.37 8.35
CA LEU A 56 5.83 0.12 8.26
C LEU A 56 4.92 0.03 7.04
N THR A 57 4.97 1.01 6.14
CA THR A 57 4.25 0.99 4.86
C THR A 57 4.48 -0.34 4.13
N GLY A 58 3.38 -1.00 3.74
CA GLY A 58 3.45 -2.29 3.06
C GLY A 58 3.77 -3.50 3.96
N LYS A 59 3.87 -3.31 5.28
CA LYS A 59 4.10 -4.38 6.26
C LYS A 59 2.86 -4.58 7.15
N THR A 60 2.68 -5.80 7.64
CA THR A 60 1.57 -6.11 8.56
C THR A 60 1.77 -5.39 9.90
N LEU A 61 0.73 -4.72 10.38
CA LEU A 61 0.75 -3.99 11.65
C LEU A 61 0.59 -4.91 12.85
N ASN A 62 1.51 -4.80 13.81
CA ASN A 62 1.36 -5.42 15.12
C ASN A 62 0.95 -4.33 16.13
N PHE A 63 -0.33 -4.30 16.49
CA PHE A 63 -0.88 -3.30 17.39
C PHE A 63 -0.26 -3.34 18.80
N SER A 64 0.18 -4.51 19.27
CA SER A 64 0.87 -4.63 20.56
C SER A 64 2.25 -3.97 20.52
N ASN A 65 3.04 -4.25 19.47
CA ASN A 65 4.35 -3.61 19.28
C ASN A 65 4.22 -2.10 19.10
N LEU A 66 3.26 -1.66 18.28
CA LEU A 66 2.99 -0.24 18.08
C LEU A 66 2.59 0.45 19.40
N SER A 67 1.79 -0.23 20.23
CA SER A 67 1.39 0.27 21.54
C SER A 67 2.59 0.43 22.47
N SER A 68 3.49 -0.55 22.52
CA SER A 68 4.71 -0.47 23.33
C SER A 68 5.70 0.60 22.83
N GLU A 69 5.88 0.74 21.52
CA GLU A 69 6.81 1.71 20.93
C GLU A 69 6.32 3.16 21.05
N THR A 70 5.01 3.38 20.97
CA THR A 70 4.42 4.73 21.03
C THR A 70 3.97 5.15 22.43
N GLY A 71 3.82 4.21 23.37
CA GLY A 71 3.21 4.47 24.67
C GLY A 71 1.69 4.74 24.60
N ILE A 72 1.05 4.52 23.45
CA ILE A 72 -0.39 4.71 23.25
C ILE A 72 -1.12 3.41 23.54
N SER A 73 -2.22 3.45 24.29
CA SER A 73 -3.07 2.27 24.50
C SER A 73 -3.55 1.68 23.16
N THR A 74 -3.68 0.35 23.06
CA THR A 74 -4.14 -0.30 21.81
C THR A 74 -5.49 0.24 21.31
N LYS A 75 -6.41 0.60 22.23
CA LYS A 75 -7.72 1.19 21.88
C LYS A 75 -7.53 2.56 21.22
N THR A 76 -6.75 3.43 21.83
CA THR A 76 -6.46 4.77 21.29
C THR A 76 -5.70 4.67 19.96
N LEU A 77 -4.76 3.75 19.84
CA LEU A 77 -3.98 3.55 18.62
C LEU A 77 -4.84 3.12 17.43
N LYS A 78 -5.80 2.20 17.65
CA LYS A 78 -6.79 1.84 16.62
C LYS A 78 -7.65 3.03 16.20
N ASN A 79 -8.04 3.88 17.16
CA ASN A 79 -8.78 5.10 16.86
C ASN A 79 -7.94 6.08 16.03
N TYR A 80 -6.67 6.30 16.37
CA TYR A 80 -5.78 7.17 15.60
C TYR A 80 -5.55 6.67 14.18
N ILE A 81 -5.34 5.37 13.98
CA ILE A 81 -5.26 4.77 12.64
C ILE A 81 -6.57 4.95 11.87
N TRP A 82 -7.72 4.73 12.52
CA TRP A 82 -9.02 4.98 11.90
C TRP A 82 -9.18 6.44 11.46
N TYR A 83 -8.78 7.39 12.30
CA TYR A 83 -8.85 8.80 11.93
C TYR A 83 -7.92 9.15 10.77
N LEU A 84 -6.68 8.65 10.75
CA LEU A 84 -5.75 8.82 9.62
C LEU A 84 -6.33 8.27 8.30
N GLN A 85 -7.17 7.24 8.36
CA GLN A 85 -7.91 6.76 7.19
C GLN A 85 -9.04 7.72 6.77
N LYS A 86 -9.80 8.23 7.74
CA LYS A 86 -10.90 9.18 7.49
C LYS A 86 -10.44 10.54 7.01
N THR A 87 -9.21 10.91 7.35
CA THR A 87 -8.53 12.11 6.87
C THR A 87 -7.58 11.81 5.71
N TYR A 88 -7.77 10.71 4.98
CA TYR A 88 -7.05 10.45 3.73
C TYR A 88 -5.50 10.45 3.82
N VAL A 89 -4.91 10.28 5.01
CA VAL A 89 -3.44 10.19 5.17
C VAL A 89 -2.96 8.82 4.77
N ILE A 90 -3.66 7.79 5.24
CA ILE A 90 -3.36 6.39 4.97
C ILE A 90 -4.63 5.66 4.53
N ASP A 91 -4.44 4.48 3.96
CA ASP A 91 -5.46 3.43 3.92
C ASP A 91 -4.93 2.21 4.66
N SER A 92 -5.84 1.28 4.99
CA SER A 92 -5.45 -0.04 5.45
C SER A 92 -6.19 -1.12 4.68
N ILE A 93 -5.47 -2.16 4.28
CA ILE A 93 -6.02 -3.32 3.60
C ILE A 93 -5.99 -4.53 4.52
N GLN A 94 -7.07 -5.30 4.49
CA GLN A 94 -7.22 -6.52 5.28
C GLN A 94 -6.67 -7.72 4.52
N PRO A 95 -6.29 -8.81 5.21
CA PRO A 95 -5.86 -10.03 4.55
C PRO A 95 -7.03 -10.72 3.84
N PHE A 96 -6.77 -11.28 2.66
CA PHE A 96 -7.71 -12.07 1.90
C PHE A 96 -7.98 -13.40 2.59
N PHE A 97 -9.24 -13.62 2.96
CA PHE A 97 -9.76 -14.93 3.33
C PHE A 97 -11.04 -15.22 2.56
N THR A 98 -11.29 -16.51 2.30
CA THR A 98 -12.59 -16.96 1.79
C THR A 98 -13.66 -16.85 2.87
N ASN A 99 -13.29 -17.01 4.14
CA ASN A 99 -14.15 -16.76 5.30
C ASN A 99 -14.01 -15.30 5.77
N LYS A 100 -15.06 -14.50 5.54
CA LYS A 100 -15.11 -13.08 5.87
C LYS A 100 -14.92 -12.78 7.37
N ALA A 101 -15.37 -13.64 8.27
CA ALA A 101 -15.21 -13.42 9.71
C ALA A 101 -13.75 -13.51 10.15
N LYS A 102 -12.96 -14.41 9.54
CA LYS A 102 -11.52 -14.51 9.80
C LYS A 102 -10.73 -13.34 9.23
N GLU A 103 -11.18 -12.78 8.11
CA GLU A 103 -10.59 -11.59 7.48
C GLU A 103 -10.67 -10.35 8.37
N LEU A 104 -11.81 -10.12 9.03
CA LEU A 104 -12.02 -8.93 9.88
C LEU A 104 -11.18 -8.91 11.18
N THR A 105 -10.66 -10.06 11.60
CA THR A 105 -9.98 -10.20 12.91
C THR A 105 -8.46 -10.14 12.83
N LYS A 106 -7.89 -10.05 11.62
CA LYS A 106 -6.45 -10.12 11.40
C LYS A 106 -5.83 -8.75 11.21
N SER A 107 -4.54 -8.67 11.48
CA SER A 107 -3.77 -7.44 11.38
C SER A 107 -3.81 -6.89 9.95
N PRO A 108 -4.05 -5.59 9.75
CA PRO A 108 -4.01 -4.99 8.43
C PRO A 108 -2.57 -4.67 7.97
N VAL A 109 -2.44 -4.31 6.70
CA VAL A 109 -1.28 -3.59 6.14
C VAL A 109 -1.70 -2.15 5.85
N CYS A 110 -0.83 -1.17 6.10
CA CYS A 110 -1.10 0.24 5.79
C CYS A 110 -0.31 0.76 4.60
N TYR A 111 -0.92 1.71 3.87
CA TYR A 111 -0.30 2.45 2.76
C TYR A 111 -0.64 3.92 2.89
N PHE A 112 0.30 4.81 2.55
CA PHE A 112 0.03 6.25 2.51
C PHE A 112 -0.67 6.63 1.21
N LYS A 113 -1.56 7.63 1.26
CA LYS A 113 -2.20 8.15 0.04
C LYS A 113 -1.31 9.09 -0.76
N ASP A 114 -0.30 9.66 -0.12
CA ASP A 114 0.71 10.50 -0.75
C ASP A 114 2.12 10.06 -0.35
N LEU A 115 2.98 9.83 -1.34
CA LEU A 115 4.35 9.37 -1.10
C LEU A 115 5.25 10.47 -0.53
N GLY A 116 4.94 11.75 -0.76
CA GLY A 116 5.67 12.90 -0.25
C GLY A 116 5.44 13.04 1.25
N LEU A 117 4.19 12.94 1.71
CA LEU A 117 3.87 12.87 3.14
C LEU A 117 4.52 11.65 3.80
N LYS A 118 4.47 10.46 3.17
CA LYS A 118 5.16 9.28 3.68
C LYS A 118 6.65 9.54 3.85
N ASN A 119 7.31 10.07 2.80
CA ASN A 119 8.76 10.24 2.80
C ASN A 119 9.18 11.37 3.76
N TYR A 120 8.37 12.41 3.90
CA TYR A 120 8.59 13.45 4.90
C TYR A 120 8.46 12.91 6.32
N ALA A 121 7.40 12.15 6.60
CA ALA A 121 7.21 11.49 7.90
C ALA A 121 8.35 10.53 8.25
N SER A 122 8.93 9.82 7.27
CA SER A 122 10.06 8.91 7.49
C SER A 122 11.42 9.63 7.56
N GLY A 123 11.49 10.93 7.26
CA GLY A 123 12.74 11.69 7.17
C GLY A 123 13.56 11.40 5.91
N GLU A 124 12.95 10.83 4.87
CA GLU A 124 13.60 10.42 3.62
C GLU A 124 13.16 11.26 2.41
N PHE A 125 12.45 12.38 2.64
CA PHE A 125 11.93 13.22 1.55
C PHE A 125 13.05 13.71 0.63
N GLY A 126 12.93 13.40 -0.66
CA GLY A 126 13.95 13.69 -1.67
C GLY A 126 15.19 12.79 -1.66
N ASN A 127 15.33 11.88 -0.69
CA ASN A 127 16.53 11.07 -0.46
C ASN A 127 16.21 9.59 -0.24
N VAL A 128 15.11 9.07 -0.80
CA VAL A 128 14.78 7.64 -0.66
C VAL A 128 15.77 6.80 -1.46
N ASN A 129 16.36 5.81 -0.80
CA ASN A 129 17.32 4.89 -1.40
C ASN A 129 16.71 3.53 -1.76
N ASP A 130 15.83 2.98 -0.91
CA ASP A 130 15.10 1.74 -1.20
C ASP A 130 13.69 2.04 -1.72
N PHE A 131 13.52 1.82 -3.02
CA PHE A 131 12.26 2.04 -3.71
C PHE A 131 11.33 0.83 -3.68
N SER A 132 11.69 -0.29 -3.06
CA SER A 132 10.90 -1.53 -3.10
C SER A 132 9.49 -1.32 -2.51
N PHE A 133 9.41 -0.94 -1.23
CA PHE A 133 8.13 -0.63 -0.58
C PHE A 133 7.52 0.68 -1.07
N LEU A 134 8.34 1.64 -1.51
CA LEU A 134 7.83 2.90 -2.08
C LEU A 134 7.09 2.66 -3.40
N PHE A 135 7.61 1.78 -4.25
CA PHE A 135 6.98 1.37 -5.50
C PHE A 135 5.74 0.50 -5.24
N GLN A 136 5.77 -0.36 -4.23
CA GLN A 136 4.57 -1.09 -3.78
C GLN A 136 3.46 -0.11 -3.34
N ASN A 137 3.78 0.93 -2.57
CA ASN A 137 2.81 1.97 -2.22
C ASN A 137 2.35 2.78 -3.45
N PHE A 138 3.24 3.09 -4.39
CA PHE A 138 2.87 3.73 -5.66
C PHE A 138 1.84 2.88 -6.44
N VAL A 139 2.08 1.57 -6.52
CA VAL A 139 1.14 0.61 -7.13
C VAL A 139 -0.19 0.61 -6.36
N TYR A 140 -0.15 0.60 -5.03
CA TYR A 140 -1.36 0.69 -4.19
C TYR A 140 -2.21 1.92 -4.52
N ILE A 141 -1.62 3.13 -4.59
CA ILE A 141 -2.34 4.37 -4.89
C ILE A 141 -3.08 4.26 -6.23
N ASN A 142 -2.42 3.70 -7.26
CA ASN A 142 -3.04 3.48 -8.56
C ASN A 142 -4.18 2.45 -8.48
N LEU A 143 -3.97 1.34 -7.77
CA LEU A 143 -5.00 0.32 -7.55
C LEU A 143 -6.21 0.88 -6.81
N TYR A 144 -6.02 1.76 -5.83
CA TYR A 144 -7.10 2.42 -5.10
C TYR A 144 -8.02 3.22 -6.04
N TYR A 145 -7.47 4.01 -6.95
CA TYR A 145 -8.31 4.74 -7.91
C TYR A 145 -9.03 3.80 -8.88
N LEU A 146 -8.36 2.73 -9.32
CA LEU A 146 -8.98 1.71 -10.17
C LEU A 146 -10.09 0.94 -9.42
N SER A 147 -9.93 0.70 -8.12
CA SER A 147 -10.89 -0.01 -7.29
C SER A 147 -12.20 0.77 -7.16
N LYS A 148 -12.11 2.10 -7.05
CA LYS A 148 -13.30 2.97 -7.08
C LYS A 148 -13.98 2.99 -8.44
N LYS A 149 -13.19 2.93 -9.52
CA LYS A 149 -13.72 2.96 -10.89
C LYS A 149 -14.41 1.65 -11.31
N TYR A 150 -13.87 0.51 -10.89
CA TYR A 150 -14.30 -0.82 -11.36
C TYR A 150 -14.98 -1.68 -10.28
N ASP A 151 -15.21 -1.09 -9.10
CA ASP A 151 -15.89 -1.69 -7.95
C ASP A 151 -15.30 -3.06 -7.55
N PHE A 152 -14.03 -3.05 -7.13
CA PHE A 152 -13.37 -4.20 -6.52
C PHE A 152 -12.75 -3.81 -5.18
N SER A 153 -12.49 -4.80 -4.33
CA SER A 153 -11.77 -4.62 -3.07
C SER A 153 -10.31 -5.04 -3.20
N ILE A 154 -9.43 -4.41 -2.40
CA ILE A 154 -7.99 -4.67 -2.36
C ILE A 154 -7.65 -5.29 -1.02
N HIS A 155 -7.02 -6.45 -1.05
CA HIS A 155 -6.54 -7.20 0.11
C HIS A 155 -5.07 -7.53 -0.08
N TYR A 156 -4.41 -8.09 0.94
CA TYR A 156 -3.12 -8.79 0.77
C TYR A 156 -3.33 -10.27 1.09
N TRP A 157 -2.40 -11.16 0.76
CA TRP A 157 -2.52 -12.56 1.19
C TRP A 157 -1.24 -13.07 1.83
N ARG A 158 -1.37 -13.79 2.95
CA ARG A 158 -0.24 -14.35 3.68
C ARG A 158 -0.54 -15.73 4.22
N THR A 159 0.43 -16.62 4.14
CA THR A 159 0.38 -17.98 4.75
C THR A 159 1.03 -18.00 6.13
N LYS A 160 0.82 -19.09 6.88
CA LYS A 160 1.55 -19.34 8.14
C LYS A 160 3.06 -19.42 7.91
N ASP A 161 3.48 -19.95 6.78
CA ASP A 161 4.89 -20.06 6.36
C ASP A 161 5.46 -18.75 5.79
N LYS A 162 4.81 -17.62 6.06
CA LYS A 162 5.22 -16.26 5.67
C LYS A 162 5.32 -16.00 4.16
N ALA A 163 4.82 -16.89 3.31
CA ALA A 163 4.64 -16.57 1.89
C ALA A 163 3.56 -15.49 1.76
N GLU A 164 3.86 -14.41 1.03
CA GLU A 164 3.03 -13.20 0.95
C GLU A 164 2.86 -12.76 -0.50
N VAL A 165 1.61 -12.46 -0.87
CA VAL A 165 1.23 -11.81 -2.12
C VAL A 165 0.75 -10.41 -1.77
N ASP A 166 1.36 -9.41 -2.41
CA ASP A 166 1.22 -7.99 -2.04
C ASP A 166 -0.23 -7.51 -2.14
N PHE A 167 -0.91 -7.79 -3.26
CA PHE A 167 -2.31 -7.40 -3.45
C PHE A 167 -3.16 -8.53 -4.02
N ILE A 168 -4.38 -8.69 -3.53
CA ILE A 168 -5.44 -9.50 -4.11
C ILE A 168 -6.58 -8.56 -4.47
N LEU A 169 -6.82 -8.37 -5.76
CA LEU A 169 -7.99 -7.64 -6.24
C LEU A 169 -9.17 -8.58 -6.26
N ARG A 170 -10.31 -8.21 -5.67
CA ARG A 170 -11.49 -9.10 -5.56
C ARG A 170 -12.76 -8.40 -6.03
N LYS A 171 -13.51 -9.05 -6.93
CA LYS A 171 -14.88 -8.68 -7.33
C LYS A 171 -15.73 -9.96 -7.36
N GLY A 172 -16.63 -10.09 -6.38
CA GLY A 172 -17.42 -11.32 -6.19
C GLY A 172 -16.54 -12.55 -5.94
N ILE A 173 -16.66 -13.55 -6.81
CA ILE A 173 -15.86 -14.79 -6.79
C ILE A 173 -14.54 -14.67 -7.56
N ASN A 174 -14.36 -13.60 -8.34
CA ASN A 174 -13.16 -13.39 -9.14
C ASN A 174 -12.10 -12.69 -8.29
N TYR A 175 -10.86 -13.15 -8.40
CA TYR A 175 -9.72 -12.50 -7.77
C TYR A 175 -8.46 -12.61 -8.61
N ILE A 176 -7.63 -11.57 -8.51
CA ILE A 176 -6.36 -11.45 -9.22
C ILE A 176 -5.27 -11.19 -8.18
N PRO A 177 -4.36 -12.14 -7.93
CA PRO A 177 -3.16 -11.89 -7.14
C PRO A 177 -2.17 -11.04 -7.94
N ILE A 178 -1.59 -10.06 -7.27
CA ILE A 178 -0.58 -9.15 -7.80
C ILE A 178 0.63 -9.17 -6.86
N GLU A 179 1.81 -9.41 -7.43
CA GLU A 179 3.09 -9.12 -6.79
C GLU A 179 3.74 -7.90 -7.43
N VAL A 180 4.45 -7.11 -6.62
CA VAL A 180 5.15 -5.90 -7.06
C VAL A 180 6.65 -6.08 -6.90
N LYS A 181 7.39 -5.77 -7.97
CA LYS A 181 8.86 -5.85 -8.00
C LYS A 181 9.44 -4.57 -8.57
N TYR A 182 10.14 -3.78 -7.75
CA TYR A 182 10.90 -2.62 -8.21
C TYR A 182 12.20 -3.05 -8.89
N THR A 183 12.09 -3.67 -10.06
CA THR A 183 13.24 -4.08 -10.88
C THR A 183 12.80 -4.33 -12.32
N ASN A 184 13.75 -4.32 -13.25
CA ASN A 184 13.55 -4.83 -14.59
C ASN A 184 13.84 -6.35 -14.58
N LEU A 185 12.80 -7.18 -14.57
CA LEU A 185 12.92 -8.63 -14.48
C LEU A 185 13.46 -9.20 -15.80
N LYS A 186 14.76 -9.50 -15.84
CA LYS A 186 15.41 -10.12 -17.00
C LYS A 186 15.03 -11.59 -17.20
N LYS A 187 14.67 -12.28 -16.12
CA LYS A 187 14.24 -13.69 -16.13
C LYS A 187 12.91 -13.80 -15.41
N PHE A 188 11.97 -14.52 -16.01
CA PHE A 188 10.73 -14.82 -15.34
C PHE A 188 10.92 -15.95 -14.33
N LYS A 189 10.44 -15.72 -13.11
CA LYS A 189 10.32 -16.76 -12.10
C LYS A 189 9.08 -16.49 -11.26
N ILE A 190 8.09 -17.38 -11.36
CA ILE A 190 6.95 -17.37 -10.43
C ILE A 190 7.49 -17.61 -9.03
N THR A 191 7.23 -16.67 -8.13
CA THR A 191 7.65 -16.77 -6.73
C THR A 191 6.93 -17.91 -6.01
N ARG A 192 7.49 -18.33 -4.87
CA ARG A 192 6.84 -19.32 -4.01
C ARG A 192 5.46 -18.85 -3.54
N ALA A 193 5.32 -17.57 -3.24
CA ALA A 193 4.07 -17.00 -2.73
C ALA A 193 2.98 -17.03 -3.80
N LEU A 194 3.25 -16.50 -5.00
CA LEU A 194 2.30 -16.54 -6.11
C LEU A 194 1.93 -17.98 -6.49
N ARG A 195 2.91 -18.89 -6.55
CA ARG A 195 2.66 -20.33 -6.79
C ARG A 195 1.75 -20.95 -5.73
N SER A 196 1.95 -20.60 -4.45
CA SER A 196 1.13 -21.11 -3.35
C SER A 196 -0.31 -20.59 -3.43
N PHE A 197 -0.48 -19.31 -3.79
CA PHE A 197 -1.80 -18.73 -4.02
C PHE A 197 -2.51 -19.40 -5.20
N ILE A 198 -1.82 -19.56 -6.33
CA ILE A 198 -2.34 -20.19 -7.55
C ILE A 198 -2.81 -21.61 -7.28
N LYS A 199 -2.00 -22.43 -6.60
CA LYS A 199 -2.39 -23.81 -6.25
C LYS A 199 -3.64 -23.86 -5.37
N LYS A 200 -3.77 -22.93 -4.42
CA LYS A 200 -4.85 -22.92 -3.44
C LYS A 200 -6.18 -22.43 -4.01
N TYR A 201 -6.13 -21.40 -4.87
CA TYR A 201 -7.33 -20.69 -5.29
C TYR A 201 -7.60 -20.78 -6.80
N GLN A 202 -6.62 -21.16 -7.62
CA GLN A 202 -6.78 -21.32 -9.07
C GLN A 202 -7.39 -20.08 -9.77
N PRO A 203 -6.84 -18.86 -9.56
CA PRO A 203 -7.33 -17.67 -10.24
C PRO A 203 -7.16 -17.81 -11.76
N LYS A 204 -8.01 -17.14 -12.53
CA LYS A 204 -7.87 -17.12 -14.01
C LYS A 204 -6.56 -16.45 -14.43
N GLU A 205 -6.18 -15.39 -13.73
CA GLU A 205 -5.01 -14.57 -14.02
C GLU A 205 -4.25 -14.23 -12.74
N ALA A 206 -2.92 -14.16 -12.84
CA ALA A 206 -2.01 -13.70 -11.80
C ALA A 206 -1.00 -12.72 -12.42
N ILE A 207 -0.66 -11.65 -11.70
CA ILE A 207 0.12 -10.55 -12.24
C ILE A 207 1.37 -10.30 -11.40
N VAL A 208 2.48 -10.03 -12.06
CA VAL A 208 3.68 -9.45 -11.47
C VAL A 208 3.90 -8.08 -12.10
N VAL A 209 3.74 -7.02 -11.31
CA VAL A 209 3.99 -5.64 -11.75
C VAL A 209 5.46 -5.31 -11.55
N ASN A 210 6.10 -4.79 -12.59
CA ASN A 210 7.50 -4.38 -12.55
C ASN A 210 7.77 -3.06 -13.29
N LEU A 211 9.05 -2.72 -13.53
CA LEU A 211 9.41 -1.49 -14.21
C LEU A 211 9.12 -1.50 -15.72
N LEU A 212 9.61 -2.52 -16.44
CA LEU A 212 9.69 -2.48 -17.91
C LEU A 212 9.37 -3.79 -18.63
N SER A 213 9.56 -4.94 -17.98
CA SER A 213 9.52 -6.24 -18.68
C SER A 213 8.09 -6.69 -18.93
N LYS A 214 7.90 -7.38 -20.05
CA LYS A 214 6.65 -8.07 -20.37
C LYS A 214 6.95 -9.54 -20.58
N HIS A 215 6.14 -10.38 -19.97
CA HIS A 215 6.22 -11.82 -20.16
C HIS A 215 4.89 -12.46 -19.82
N GLU A 216 4.61 -13.60 -20.41
CA GLU A 216 3.39 -14.36 -20.16
C GLU A 216 3.71 -15.85 -20.20
N GLU A 217 3.32 -16.57 -19.14
CA GLU A 217 3.36 -18.03 -19.12
C GLU A 217 2.09 -18.59 -18.47
N LYS A 218 1.89 -19.90 -18.60
CA LYS A 218 0.82 -20.60 -17.89
C LYS A 218 1.41 -21.40 -16.74
N LEU A 219 0.79 -21.29 -15.57
CA LEU A 219 1.01 -22.20 -14.45
C LEU A 219 -0.33 -22.88 -14.14
N ASP A 220 -0.40 -24.20 -14.33
CA ASP A 220 -1.64 -24.97 -14.28
C ASP A 220 -2.69 -24.38 -15.25
N LYS A 221 -3.84 -23.92 -14.73
CA LYS A 221 -4.89 -23.24 -15.51
C LYS A 221 -4.82 -21.71 -15.42
N THR A 222 -3.86 -21.17 -14.66
CA THR A 222 -3.70 -19.73 -14.43
C THR A 222 -2.77 -19.12 -15.45
N LYS A 223 -3.22 -18.02 -16.06
CA LYS A 223 -2.39 -17.15 -16.89
C LYS A 223 -1.55 -16.24 -16.00
N VAL A 224 -0.22 -16.34 -16.06
CA VAL A 224 0.68 -15.50 -15.25
C VAL A 224 1.37 -14.48 -16.14
N LYS A 225 1.15 -13.19 -15.86
CA LYS A 225 1.72 -12.09 -16.64
C LYS A 225 2.71 -11.28 -15.81
N ILE A 226 3.89 -11.02 -16.36
CA ILE A 226 4.72 -9.89 -15.94
C ILE A 226 4.34 -8.71 -16.81
N ILE A 227 4.02 -7.58 -16.18
CA ILE A 227 3.70 -6.34 -16.88
C ILE A 227 4.46 -5.16 -16.27
N PRO A 228 4.84 -4.17 -17.07
CA PRO A 228 5.29 -2.90 -16.53
C PRO A 228 4.13 -2.16 -15.85
N PHE A 229 4.43 -1.37 -14.83
CA PHE A 229 3.42 -0.66 -14.03
C PHE A 229 2.46 0.22 -14.86
N TYR A 230 2.94 0.79 -15.97
CA TYR A 230 2.12 1.64 -16.83
C TYR A 230 1.04 0.87 -17.61
N GLU A 231 1.13 -0.46 -17.71
CA GLU A 231 0.08 -1.31 -18.31
C GLU A 231 -0.95 -1.82 -17.32
N MET A 232 -0.71 -1.65 -16.01
CA MET A 232 -1.59 -2.16 -14.96
C MET A 232 -3.04 -1.69 -15.13
N LYS A 233 -3.26 -0.42 -15.49
CA LYS A 233 -4.59 0.13 -15.74
C LYS A 233 -5.34 -0.64 -16.83
N LYS A 234 -4.66 -0.98 -17.93
CA LYS A 234 -5.26 -1.74 -19.05
C LYS A 234 -5.66 -3.13 -18.56
N VAL A 235 -4.73 -3.87 -17.95
CA VAL A 235 -4.95 -5.24 -17.49
C VAL A 235 -6.07 -5.33 -16.44
N VAL A 236 -6.08 -4.42 -15.45
CA VAL A 236 -7.15 -4.36 -14.45
C VAL A 236 -8.49 -4.06 -15.12
N SER A 237 -8.51 -3.15 -16.11
CA SER A 237 -9.75 -2.82 -16.81
C SER A 237 -10.28 -3.99 -17.65
N ASP A 238 -9.41 -4.74 -18.32
CA ASP A 238 -9.81 -5.89 -19.14
C ASP A 238 -10.41 -7.02 -18.28
N ASN A 239 -9.97 -7.15 -17.03
CA ASN A 239 -10.49 -8.17 -16.12
C ASN A 239 -11.80 -7.76 -15.40
N PHE A 240 -12.01 -6.47 -15.10
CA PHE A 240 -13.14 -6.03 -14.27
C PHE A 240 -14.21 -5.20 -14.98
N LYS A 241 -13.99 -4.73 -16.23
CA LYS A 241 -15.05 -4.11 -17.05
C LYS A 241 -16.11 -5.12 -17.51
N SER A 242 -15.70 -6.38 -17.69
CA SER A 242 -16.51 -7.43 -18.32
C SER A 242 -17.33 -8.27 -17.33
N ILE A 243 -17.42 -7.83 -16.07
CA ILE A 243 -18.14 -8.49 -14.96
C ILE A 243 -19.16 -7.52 -14.41
#